data_AF-A0A8J5TSI8-F1
#
_entry.id   AF-A0A8J5TSI8-F1
#
_cell.length_a   1.000
_cell.length_b   1.000
_cell.length_c   1.000
_cell.angle_alpha   90.00
_cell.angle_beta   90.00
_cell.angle_gamma   90.00
#
_symmetry.space_group_name_H-M   'P 1'
#
loop_
_entity.id
_entity.type
_entity.pdbx_description
1 polymer ?
#
loop_
_entity_poly.entity_id
_entity_poly.type
_entity_poly.pdbx_seq_one_letter_code
_entity_poly.pdbx_strand_id
1 'polypeptide(L)'
;MEDREDRVGTVISDNASSNDSSFMNFYGDLDAAMSLADVRARRMGCYGHILNLFARAFLCGEDSEAFEAESQVFDLGRWEDVL
;
A
#
# COMPACT_ATOMS: atom_id res chain seq x y z
N MET A 1 6.52 2.73 34.84
CA MET A 1 6.32 2.11 33.52
C MET A 1 6.91 3.06 32.52
N GLU A 2 7.72 2.59 31.59
CA GLU A 2 8.26 3.44 30.51
C GLU A 2 7.16 3.56 29.44
N ASP A 3 6.75 4.78 29.13
CA ASP A 3 5.66 5.08 28.21
C ASP A 3 6.02 4.58 26.79
N ARG A 4 5.19 3.70 26.21
CA ARG A 4 5.41 3.10 24.88
C ARG A 4 5.37 4.13 23.76
N GLU A 5 4.73 5.26 24.01
CA GLU A 5 4.55 6.40 23.11
C GLU A 5 5.87 6.89 22.51
N ASP A 6 6.92 7.02 23.33
CA ASP A 6 8.22 7.53 22.88
C ASP A 6 9.04 6.52 22.07
N ARG A 7 8.57 5.27 21.94
CA ARG A 7 9.30 4.18 21.25
C ARG A 7 8.81 3.91 19.84
N VAL A 8 7.62 4.38 19.45
CA VAL A 8 7.02 4.07 18.15
C VAL A 8 6.90 5.33 17.27
N GLY A 9 7.91 5.53 16.41
CA GLY A 9 7.97 6.67 15.49
C GLY A 9 7.15 6.49 14.22
N THR A 10 7.28 5.34 13.55
CA THR A 10 6.69 5.09 12.22
C THR A 10 6.27 3.61 12.07
N VAL A 11 5.27 3.35 11.23
CA VAL A 11 4.78 2.00 10.92
C VAL A 11 4.78 1.75 9.42
N ILE A 12 5.17 0.54 9.01
CA ILE A 12 5.15 0.09 7.62
C ILE A 12 3.92 -0.77 7.37
N SER A 13 3.16 -0.50 6.30
CA SER A 13 2.02 -1.34 5.87
C SER A 13 1.81 -1.33 4.37
N ASP A 14 1.04 -2.30 3.88
CA ASP A 14 0.52 -2.26 2.51
C ASP A 14 -0.38 -1.04 2.27
N ASN A 15 -0.62 -0.69 1.01
CA ASN A 15 -1.37 0.51 0.62
C ASN A 15 -2.90 0.31 0.65
N ALA A 16 -3.40 -0.54 1.54
CA ALA A 16 -4.84 -0.68 1.73
C ALA A 16 -5.39 0.54 2.49
N SER A 17 -6.50 1.10 2.03
CA SER A 17 -7.19 2.21 2.70
C SER A 17 -7.81 1.81 4.04
N SER A 18 -8.14 0.52 4.21
CA SER A 18 -8.60 -0.06 5.48
C SER A 18 -7.59 0.10 6.62
N ASN A 19 -6.31 0.26 6.29
CA ASN A 19 -5.26 0.45 7.29
C ASN A 19 -5.37 1.81 7.98
N ASP A 20 -5.96 2.83 7.35
CA ASP A 20 -6.17 4.13 7.98
C ASP A 20 -7.00 3.98 9.28
N SER A 21 -8.09 3.21 9.23
CA SER A 21 -8.92 2.95 10.43
C SER A 21 -8.16 2.18 11.51
N SER A 22 -7.30 1.24 11.09
CA SER A 22 -6.49 0.44 12.01
C SER A 22 -5.43 1.29 12.72
N PHE A 23 -4.78 2.20 11.99
CA PHE A 23 -3.78 3.10 12.56
C PHE A 23 -4.37 4.20 13.42
N MET A 24 -5.58 4.66 13.12
CA MET A 24 -6.26 5.64 13.97
C MET A 24 -6.50 5.08 15.38
N ASN A 25 -6.92 3.82 15.50
CA ASN A 25 -7.07 3.18 16.80
C ASN A 25 -5.70 2.92 17.45
N PHE A 26 -4.74 2.37 16.70
CA PHE A 26 -3.42 2.05 17.23
C PHE A 26 -2.67 3.28 17.77
N TYR A 27 -2.68 4.39 17.02
CA TYR A 27 -2.06 5.63 17.47
C TYR A 27 -2.91 6.38 18.48
N GLY A 28 -4.23 6.23 18.50
CA GLY A 28 -5.07 6.78 19.56
C GLY A 28 -4.83 6.11 20.91
N ASP A 29 -4.49 4.82 20.93
CA ASP A 29 -4.08 4.09 22.13
C ASP A 29 -2.66 4.48 22.60
N LEU A 30 -1.82 4.97 21.68
CA LEU A 30 -0.51 5.53 22.01
C LEU A 30 -0.67 6.98 22.46
N ASP A 31 -1.07 7.88 21.58
CA ASP A 31 -1.24 9.30 21.89
C ASP A 31 -2.62 9.78 21.45
N ALA A 32 -3.50 10.01 22.42
CA ALA A 32 -4.87 10.47 22.18
C ALA A 32 -4.94 11.88 21.57
N ALA A 33 -3.85 12.67 21.58
CA ALA A 33 -3.79 13.97 20.93
C ALA A 33 -3.42 13.87 19.44
N MET A 34 -3.04 12.69 18.95
CA MET A 34 -2.56 12.50 17.59
C MET A 34 -3.68 12.70 16.56
N SER A 35 -3.47 13.60 15.60
CA SER A 35 -4.44 13.84 14.53
C SER A 35 -4.35 12.81 13.41
N LEU A 36 -5.39 12.71 12.57
CA LEU A 36 -5.35 11.88 11.35
C LEU A 36 -4.16 12.24 10.44
N ALA A 37 -3.79 13.52 10.38
CA ALA A 37 -2.66 13.97 9.57
C ALA A 37 -1.34 13.43 10.12
N ASP A 38 -1.18 13.39 11.45
CA ASP A 38 0.01 12.85 12.11
C ASP A 38 0.11 11.33 11.90
N VAL A 39 -1.01 10.62 12.05
CA VAL A 39 -1.09 9.17 11.78
C VAL A 39 -0.67 8.84 10.35
N ARG A 40 -1.14 9.63 9.38
CA ARG A 40 -0.75 9.48 7.97
C ARG A 40 0.71 9.81 7.74
N ALA A 41 1.24 10.85 8.38
CA ALA A 41 2.65 11.23 8.26
C ALA A 41 3.61 10.18 8.84
N ARG A 42 3.16 9.38 9.82
CA ARG A 42 3.93 8.28 10.42
C ARG A 42 3.78 6.94 9.69
N ARG A 43 2.87 6.85 8.70
CA ARG A 43 2.66 5.64 7.89
C ARG A 43 3.61 5.61 6.70
N MET A 44 4.51 4.64 6.71
CA MET A 44 5.36 4.30 5.57
C MET A 44 4.70 3.21 4.73
N GLY A 45 4.81 3.32 3.40
CA GLY A 45 4.37 2.25 2.49
C GLY A 45 5.29 1.04 2.57
N CYS A 46 4.75 -0.17 2.35
CA CYS A 46 5.56 -1.37 2.32
C CYS A 46 6.51 -1.36 1.11
N TYR A 47 7.72 -1.88 1.32
CA TYR A 47 8.74 -1.93 0.26
C TYR A 47 8.24 -2.66 -0.99
N GLY A 48 7.44 -3.72 -0.80
CA GLY A 48 6.80 -4.44 -1.90
C GLY A 48 5.84 -3.58 -2.73
N HIS A 49 5.08 -2.67 -2.11
CA HIS A 49 4.20 -1.75 -2.84
C HIS A 49 5.01 -0.74 -3.65
N ILE A 50 6.10 -0.20 -3.07
CA ILE A 50 7.00 0.72 -3.77
C ILE A 50 7.63 0.00 -4.98
N LEU A 51 8.14 -1.23 -4.79
CA LEU A 51 8.67 -2.03 -5.88
C LEU A 51 7.63 -2.35 -6.95
N ASN A 52 6.39 -2.65 -6.57
CA ASN A 52 5.30 -2.88 -7.51
C ASN A 52 5.02 -1.64 -8.36
N LEU A 53 5.00 -0.45 -7.76
CA LEU A 53 4.84 0.80 -8.50
C LEU A 53 6.01 1.04 -9.46
N PHE A 54 7.25 0.81 -9.02
CA PHE A 54 8.42 0.91 -9.90
C PHE A 54 8.37 -0.09 -11.05
N ALA A 55 8.03 -1.34 -10.79
CA ALA A 55 7.93 -2.37 -11.80
C ALA A 55 6.85 -2.05 -12.83
N ARG A 56 5.67 -1.59 -12.39
CA ARG A 56 4.58 -1.16 -13.28
C ARG A 56 4.99 0.01 -14.16
N ALA A 57 5.59 1.05 -13.57
CA ALA A 57 6.06 2.20 -14.35
C ALA A 57 7.19 1.84 -15.33
N PHE A 58 8.09 0.92 -14.93
CA PHE A 58 9.22 0.50 -15.75
C PHE A 58 8.80 -0.43 -16.90
N LEU A 59 7.92 -1.39 -16.64
CA LEU A 59 7.49 -2.40 -17.62
C LEU A 59 6.38 -1.88 -18.54
N CYS A 60 5.45 -1.10 -17.99
CA CYS A 60 4.20 -0.73 -18.68
C CYS A 60 4.17 0.74 -19.14
N GLY A 61 5.11 1.58 -18.68
CA GLY A 61 5.08 3.01 -18.94
C GLY A 61 4.00 3.75 -18.15
N GLU A 62 3.45 4.82 -18.73
CA GLU A 62 2.50 5.73 -18.05
C GLU A 62 1.12 5.09 -17.79
N ASP A 63 0.74 4.09 -18.59
CA ASP A 63 -0.59 3.47 -18.50
C ASP A 63 -0.51 1.98 -18.09
N SER A 64 -0.23 1.76 -16.81
CA SER A 64 -0.16 0.41 -16.23
C SER A 64 -1.51 -0.33 -16.22
N GLU A 65 -2.63 0.40 -16.20
CA GLU A 65 -3.97 -0.21 -16.24
C GLU A 65 -4.31 -0.71 -17.64
N ALA A 66 -4.01 0.06 -18.68
CA ALA A 66 -4.16 -0.39 -20.06
C ALA A 66 -3.31 -1.64 -20.34
N PHE A 67 -2.06 -1.68 -19.86
CA PHE A 67 -1.21 -2.86 -20.01
C PHE A 67 -1.75 -4.10 -19.27
N GLU A 68 -2.21 -3.96 -18.03
CA GLU A 68 -2.79 -5.08 -17.27
C GLU A 68 -4.07 -5.61 -17.92
N ALA A 69 -4.88 -4.74 -18.53
CA ALA A 69 -6.06 -5.13 -19.30
C ALA A 69 -5.66 -5.88 -20.59
N GLU A 70 -4.70 -5.36 -21.36
CA GLU A 70 -4.22 -6.00 -22.58
C GLU A 70 -3.53 -7.34 -22.31
N SER A 71 -2.77 -7.46 -21.21
CA SER A 71 -2.15 -8.73 -20.78
C SER A 71 -3.20 -9.77 -20.43
N GLN A 72 -4.31 -9.41 -19.77
CA GLN A 72 -5.39 -10.35 -19.46
C GLN A 72 -6.11 -10.84 -20.71
N VAL A 73 -6.30 -9.96 -21.71
CA VAL A 73 -6.85 -10.36 -23.02
C VAL A 73 -5.89 -11.29 -23.75
N PHE A 74 -4.59 -11.00 -23.74
CA PHE A 74 -3.58 -11.86 -24.36
C PHE A 74 -3.52 -13.24 -23.68
N ASP A 75 -3.62 -13.28 -22.35
CA ASP A 75 -3.59 -14.54 -21.60
C ASP A 75 -4.86 -15.37 -21.86
N LEU A 76 -6.04 -14.73 -22.00
CA LEU A 76 -7.30 -15.40 -22.39
C LEU A 76 -7.26 -15.97 -23.81
N GLY A 77 -6.71 -15.23 -24.78
CA GLY A 77 -6.56 -15.73 -26.16
C GLY A 77 -5.69 -16.99 -26.25
N ARG A 78 -4.67 -17.11 -25.39
CA ARG A 78 -3.86 -18.34 -25.27
C ARG A 78 -4.65 -19.55 -24.78
N TRP A 79 -5.74 -19.39 -24.03
CA TRP A 79 -6.58 -20.51 -23.58
C TRP A 79 -7.62 -20.90 -24.62
N GLU A 80 -8.06 -19.96 -25.46
CA GLU A 80 -8.96 -20.24 -26.58
C GLU A 80 -8.26 -21.06 -27.69
N ASP A 81 -6.96 -20.86 -27.90
CA ASP A 81 -6.14 -21.65 -28.84
C ASP A 81 -5.80 -23.07 -28.35
N VAL A 82 -6.17 -23.42 -27.10
CA VAL A 82 -5.88 -24.72 -26.46
C VAL A 82 -7.15 -25.58 -26.30
N LEU A 83 -8.33 -25.08 -26.71
CA LEU A 83 -9.60 -25.80 -26.78
C LEU A 83 -9.95 -26.23 -28.21
#